data_AF-A0A3A8N814-F1
#
_entry.id   AF-A0A3A8N814-F1
#
_cell.length_a   1.000
_cell.length_b   1.000
_cell.length_c   1.000
_cell.angle_alpha   90.00
_cell.angle_beta   90.00
_cell.angle_gamma   90.00
#
_symmetry.space_group_name_H-M   'P 1'
#
loop_
_entity.id
_entity.type
_entity.pdbx_description
1 polymer ?
#
loop_
_entity_poly.entity_id
_entity_poly.type
_entity_poly.pdbx_seq_one_letter_code
_entity_poly.pdbx_strand_id
1 'polypeptide(L)'
;MHLGATLRLLRVDAGLSLRDLARRIGVSSAYLSRVEHGVDAPPTQARLSAIARELDVPPALLMDVGNRVSPYVTGYLEDVPAAGTLLLEMARRKLTGAQLARVRAFLDAEFPLREPRGDEPAPALGPLLCAERVVVQLSCGDYEDALDVAAGRLASALPGLDAAALAAGLRQREGEAPSQVGNGVAVPHAFVPGASPAAALVTLARPLDADTPDGQPLRLVVALVDGHLGRARLMRLAHVARLAGRGLADRLHGADGAARVLELLEDLEALR
;
A
#
# COMPACT_ATOMS: atom_id res chain seq x y z
N MET A 1 1.95 -9.42 2.01
CA MET A 1 1.43 -8.22 2.69
C MET A 1 0.95 -8.71 4.02
N HIS A 2 1.41 -8.08 5.08
CA HIS A 2 0.98 -8.45 6.41
C HIS A 2 -0.26 -7.61 6.78
N LEU A 3 -1.44 -8.25 6.78
CA LEU A 3 -2.73 -7.57 7.04
C LEU A 3 -2.70 -6.79 8.36
N GLY A 4 -2.22 -7.42 9.43
CA GLY A 4 -2.17 -6.81 10.76
C GLY A 4 -1.40 -5.49 10.78
N ALA A 5 -0.13 -5.52 10.37
CA ALA A 5 0.70 -4.33 10.19
C ALA A 5 0.06 -3.25 9.31
N THR A 6 -0.64 -3.62 8.23
CA THR A 6 -1.35 -2.62 7.41
C THR A 6 -2.51 -1.99 8.17
N LEU A 7 -3.31 -2.78 8.89
CA LEU A 7 -4.39 -2.25 9.72
C LEU A 7 -3.84 -1.30 10.80
N ARG A 8 -2.72 -1.68 11.43
CA ARG A 8 -2.02 -0.84 12.41
C ARG A 8 -1.57 0.48 11.79
N LEU A 9 -0.92 0.42 10.62
CA LEU A 9 -0.46 1.60 9.86
C LEU A 9 -1.62 2.56 9.59
N LEU A 10 -2.70 2.07 9.00
CA LEU A 10 -3.87 2.89 8.65
C LEU A 10 -4.59 3.44 9.89
N ARG A 11 -4.70 2.63 10.95
CA ARG A 11 -5.34 3.05 12.20
C ARG A 11 -4.57 4.19 12.87
N VAL A 12 -3.26 4.04 13.01
CA VAL A 12 -2.40 5.09 13.62
C VAL A 12 -2.45 6.34 12.77
N ASP A 13 -2.39 6.22 11.45
CA ASP A 13 -2.43 7.38 10.56
C ASP A 13 -3.79 8.10 10.55
N ALA A 14 -4.88 7.36 10.77
CA ALA A 14 -6.21 7.92 11.00
C ALA A 14 -6.36 8.59 12.39
N GLY A 15 -5.31 8.61 13.22
CA GLY A 15 -5.33 9.19 14.56
C GLY A 15 -6.15 8.37 15.56
N LEU A 16 -6.44 7.10 15.27
CA LEU A 16 -7.25 6.25 16.14
C LEU A 16 -6.37 5.44 17.09
N SER A 17 -6.66 5.51 18.38
CA SER A 17 -6.08 4.58 19.34
C SER A 17 -6.62 3.16 19.11
N LEU A 18 -5.87 2.15 19.55
CA LEU A 18 -6.29 0.76 19.48
C LEU A 18 -7.60 0.53 20.25
N ARG A 19 -7.76 1.18 21.41
CA ARG A 19 -8.98 1.10 22.23
C ARG A 19 -10.17 1.77 21.53
N ASP A 20 -9.94 2.89 20.85
CA ASP A 20 -11.01 3.59 20.14
C ASP A 20 -11.53 2.78 18.96
N LEU A 21 -10.65 2.26 18.11
CA LEU A 21 -11.10 1.45 16.98
C LEU A 21 -11.81 0.19 17.46
N ALA A 22 -11.25 -0.52 18.46
CA ALA A 22 -11.85 -1.74 19.01
C ALA A 22 -13.28 -1.49 19.55
N ARG A 23 -13.47 -0.38 20.28
CA ARG A 23 -14.79 0.04 20.79
C ARG A 23 -15.78 0.31 19.65
N ARG A 24 -15.37 1.03 18.61
CA ARG A 24 -16.25 1.39 17.47
C ARG A 24 -16.69 0.20 16.65
N ILE A 25 -15.83 -0.82 16.51
CA ILE A 25 -16.17 -2.06 15.77
C ILE A 25 -16.72 -3.18 16.67
N GLY A 26 -16.94 -2.92 17.97
CA GLY A 26 -17.55 -3.86 18.91
C GLY A 26 -16.69 -5.08 19.25
N VAL A 27 -15.37 -4.93 19.34
CA VAL A 27 -14.43 -6.01 19.73
C VAL A 27 -13.54 -5.58 20.91
N SER A 28 -12.83 -6.54 21.51
CA SER A 28 -11.85 -6.22 22.56
C SER A 28 -10.57 -5.62 21.98
N SER A 29 -9.93 -4.73 22.72
CA SER A 29 -8.60 -4.22 22.39
C SER A 29 -7.55 -5.34 22.32
N ALA A 30 -7.64 -6.35 23.19
CA ALA A 30 -6.76 -7.51 23.14
C ALA A 30 -6.89 -8.26 21.80
N TYR A 31 -8.11 -8.48 21.31
CA TYR A 31 -8.34 -9.09 20.01
C TYR A 31 -7.74 -8.26 18.87
N LEU A 32 -8.06 -6.96 18.81
CA LEU A 32 -7.55 -6.09 17.76
C LEU A 32 -6.02 -6.02 17.77
N SER A 33 -5.40 -6.00 18.95
CA SER A 33 -3.94 -6.06 19.09
C SER A 33 -3.36 -7.35 18.50
N ARG A 34 -3.92 -8.53 18.83
CA ARG A 34 -3.44 -9.80 18.26
C ARG A 34 -3.60 -9.86 16.73
N VAL A 35 -4.68 -9.29 16.19
CA VAL A 35 -4.87 -9.15 14.75
C VAL A 35 -3.78 -8.26 14.13
N GLU A 36 -3.50 -7.10 14.72
CA GLU A 36 -2.48 -6.17 14.22
C GLU A 36 -1.06 -6.75 14.23
N HIS A 37 -0.77 -7.63 15.19
CA HIS A 37 0.51 -8.35 15.28
C HIS A 37 0.52 -9.67 14.50
N GLY A 38 -0.54 -10.00 13.76
CA GLY A 38 -0.58 -11.23 12.95
C GLY A 38 -0.69 -12.53 13.75
N VAL A 39 -0.99 -12.44 15.05
CA VAL A 39 -1.12 -13.60 15.95
C VAL A 39 -2.45 -14.33 15.71
N ASP A 40 -3.53 -13.58 15.50
CA ASP A 40 -4.83 -14.14 15.18
C ASP A 40 -5.02 -14.28 13.67
N ALA A 41 -5.86 -15.23 13.26
CA ALA A 41 -6.28 -15.37 11.87
C ALA A 41 -6.91 -14.06 11.34
N PRO A 42 -6.82 -13.80 10.02
CA PRO A 42 -7.42 -12.62 9.41
C PRO A 42 -8.89 -12.46 9.82
N PRO A 43 -9.33 -11.24 10.22
CA PRO A 43 -10.70 -11.00 10.62
C PRO A 43 -11.72 -11.48 9.59
N THR A 44 -12.94 -11.72 10.04
CA THR A 44 -14.05 -12.01 9.12
C THR A 44 -14.27 -10.82 8.18
N GLN A 45 -14.85 -11.08 7.01
CA GLN A 45 -15.15 -10.00 6.05
C GLN A 45 -16.04 -8.92 6.68
N ALA A 46 -17.05 -9.30 7.48
CA ALA A 46 -17.90 -8.35 8.20
C ALA A 46 -17.09 -7.42 9.12
N ARG A 47 -16.08 -7.97 9.81
CA ARG A 47 -15.16 -7.18 10.65
C ARG A 47 -14.25 -6.29 9.81
N LEU A 48 -13.72 -6.78 8.70
CA LEU A 48 -12.91 -5.96 7.78
C LEU A 48 -13.72 -4.80 7.21
N SER A 49 -14.98 -5.03 6.82
CA SER A 49 -15.88 -3.97 6.37
C SER A 49 -16.19 -2.95 7.48
N ALA A 50 -16.36 -3.41 8.73
CA ALA A 50 -16.55 -2.52 9.87
C ALA A 50 -15.30 -1.65 10.11
N ILE A 51 -14.11 -2.25 10.07
CA ILE A 51 -12.84 -1.51 10.19
C ILE A 51 -12.68 -0.51 9.04
N ALA A 52 -12.93 -0.93 7.79
CA ALA A 52 -12.82 -0.07 6.62
C ALA A 52 -13.71 1.18 6.74
N ARG A 53 -14.95 1.01 7.19
CA ARG A 53 -15.89 2.11 7.43
C ARG A 53 -15.42 3.07 8.52
N GLU A 54 -14.83 2.57 9.61
CA GLU A 54 -14.28 3.44 10.68
C GLU A 54 -13.02 4.18 10.24
N LEU A 55 -12.25 3.61 9.31
CA LEU A 55 -11.05 4.23 8.73
C LEU A 55 -11.35 5.11 7.50
N ASP A 56 -12.62 5.19 7.09
CA ASP A 56 -13.06 5.89 5.88
C ASP A 56 -12.31 5.42 4.60
N VAL A 57 -12.11 4.11 4.47
CA VAL A 57 -11.50 3.48 3.28
C VAL A 57 -12.43 2.42 2.67
N PRO A 58 -12.31 2.10 1.36
CA PRO A 58 -13.09 1.07 0.71
C PRO A 58 -12.82 -0.31 1.33
N PRO A 59 -13.86 -1.12 1.65
CA PRO A 59 -13.67 -2.46 2.18
C PRO A 59 -12.85 -3.38 1.27
N ALA A 60 -12.99 -3.22 -0.05
CA ALA A 60 -12.24 -4.00 -1.04
C ALA A 60 -10.73 -3.88 -0.84
N LEU A 61 -10.25 -2.71 -0.39
CA LEU A 61 -8.84 -2.46 -0.16
C LEU A 61 -8.28 -3.28 1.02
N LEU A 62 -9.08 -3.58 2.04
CA LEU A 62 -8.69 -4.47 3.14
C LEU A 62 -8.95 -5.95 2.83
N MET A 63 -9.86 -6.25 1.88
CA MET A 63 -10.17 -7.61 1.46
C MET A 63 -9.12 -8.21 0.51
N ASP A 64 -8.59 -7.41 -0.42
CA ASP A 64 -7.55 -7.85 -1.38
C ASP A 64 -6.27 -8.32 -0.66
N VAL A 65 -6.03 -7.78 0.53
CA VAL A 65 -4.94 -8.14 1.45
C VAL A 65 -5.04 -9.56 1.97
N GLY A 66 -6.26 -10.07 2.16
CA GLY A 66 -6.52 -11.38 2.73
C GLY A 66 -6.48 -12.52 1.71
N ASN A 67 -6.19 -12.22 0.44
CA ASN A 67 -6.34 -13.15 -0.69
C ASN A 67 -7.75 -13.77 -0.75
N ARG A 68 -8.78 -13.00 -0.36
CA ARG A 68 -10.17 -13.43 -0.34
C ARG A 68 -10.92 -12.77 -1.48
N VAL A 69 -11.55 -13.59 -2.32
CA VAL A 69 -12.50 -13.13 -3.32
C VAL A 69 -13.63 -12.37 -2.62
N SER A 70 -13.99 -11.21 -3.15
CA SER A 70 -15.06 -10.36 -2.60
C SER A 70 -16.40 -11.11 -2.58
N PRO A 71 -17.26 -10.96 -1.56
CA PRO A 71 -18.60 -11.57 -1.52
C PRO A 71 -19.43 -11.27 -2.76
N TYR A 72 -19.24 -10.08 -3.34
CA TYR A 72 -19.89 -9.70 -4.59
C TYR A 72 -19.45 -10.56 -5.76
N VAL A 73 -18.17 -10.92 -5.83
CA VAL A 73 -17.65 -11.79 -6.90
C VAL A 73 -18.10 -13.22 -6.66
N THR A 74 -18.05 -13.72 -5.42
CA THR A 74 -18.55 -15.07 -5.12
C THR A 74 -20.05 -15.21 -5.41
N GLY A 75 -20.88 -14.28 -4.93
CA GLY A 75 -22.32 -14.28 -5.22
C GLY A 75 -22.60 -14.14 -6.72
N TYR A 76 -21.86 -13.27 -7.43
CA TYR A 76 -22.00 -13.16 -8.89
C TYR A 76 -21.61 -14.45 -9.62
N LEU A 77 -20.59 -15.18 -9.18
CA LEU A 77 -20.20 -16.47 -9.77
C LEU A 77 -21.24 -17.56 -9.48
N GLU A 78 -21.93 -17.50 -8.35
CA GLU A 78 -23.08 -18.37 -8.04
C GLU A 78 -24.26 -18.05 -8.98
N ASP A 79 -24.56 -16.77 -9.18
CA ASP A 79 -25.64 -16.32 -10.06
C ASP A 79 -25.34 -16.54 -11.56
N VAL A 80 -24.06 -16.41 -11.95
CA VAL A 80 -23.58 -16.52 -13.33
C VAL A 80 -22.37 -17.46 -13.42
N PRO A 81 -22.57 -18.79 -13.36
CA PRO A 81 -21.46 -19.76 -13.36
C PRO A 81 -20.55 -19.65 -14.60
N ALA A 82 -21.10 -19.24 -15.74
CA ALA A 82 -20.35 -19.05 -16.98
C ALA A 82 -19.25 -17.97 -16.87
N ALA A 83 -19.39 -16.99 -15.97
CA ALA A 83 -18.34 -16.00 -15.71
C ALA A 83 -17.07 -16.66 -15.13
N GLY A 84 -17.21 -17.75 -14.39
CA GLY A 84 -16.07 -18.55 -13.91
C GLY A 84 -15.24 -19.13 -15.06
N THR A 85 -15.88 -19.54 -16.16
CA THR A 85 -15.19 -20.01 -17.37
C THR A 85 -14.33 -18.91 -17.98
N LEU A 86 -14.85 -17.68 -18.10
CA LEU A 86 -14.08 -16.54 -18.61
C LEU A 86 -12.87 -16.23 -17.71
N LEU A 87 -13.03 -16.25 -16.39
CA LEU A 87 -11.91 -16.06 -15.45
C LEU A 87 -10.84 -17.15 -15.61
N LEU A 88 -11.24 -18.41 -15.78
CA LEU A 88 -10.31 -19.52 -16.04
C LEU A 88 -9.61 -19.37 -17.39
N GLU A 89 -10.32 -18.93 -18.41
CA GLU A 89 -9.79 -18.64 -19.73
C GLU A 89 -8.73 -17.53 -19.70
N MET A 90 -8.98 -16.49 -18.93
CA MET A 90 -8.07 -15.39 -18.68
C MET A 90 -6.80 -15.88 -17.96
N ALA A 91 -6.98 -16.70 -16.91
CA ALA A 91 -5.88 -17.28 -16.15
C ALA A 91 -5.01 -18.24 -16.99
N ARG A 92 -5.62 -19.12 -17.78
CA ARG A 92 -4.91 -20.07 -18.68
C ARG A 92 -4.08 -19.36 -19.73
N ARG A 93 -4.57 -18.23 -20.25
CA ARG A 93 -3.85 -17.38 -21.20
C ARG A 93 -2.78 -16.49 -20.54
N LYS A 94 -2.72 -16.48 -19.19
CA LYS A 94 -1.79 -15.69 -18.39
C LYS A 94 -1.80 -14.21 -18.80
N LEU A 95 -2.99 -13.63 -18.94
CA LEU A 95 -3.12 -12.21 -19.26
C LEU A 95 -2.29 -11.37 -18.29
N THR A 96 -1.50 -10.48 -18.85
CA THR A 96 -0.70 -9.50 -18.12
C THR A 96 -1.58 -8.40 -17.53
N GLY A 97 -1.04 -7.61 -16.60
CA GLY A 97 -1.73 -6.43 -16.06
C GLY A 97 -2.19 -5.48 -17.17
N ALA A 98 -1.30 -5.16 -18.12
CA ALA A 98 -1.64 -4.32 -19.26
C ALA A 98 -2.80 -4.89 -20.11
N GLN A 99 -2.85 -6.20 -20.32
CA GLN A 99 -3.96 -6.82 -21.05
C GLN A 99 -5.26 -6.83 -20.23
N LEU A 100 -5.19 -7.07 -18.92
CA LEU A 100 -6.34 -6.97 -18.02
C LEU A 100 -6.88 -5.53 -17.95
N ALA A 101 -6.01 -4.53 -17.94
CA ALA A 101 -6.39 -3.12 -18.02
C ALA A 101 -7.15 -2.80 -19.32
N ARG A 102 -6.79 -3.42 -20.45
CA ARG A 102 -7.57 -3.31 -21.69
C ARG A 102 -8.94 -3.95 -21.59
N VAL A 103 -9.07 -5.10 -20.92
CA VAL A 103 -10.38 -5.73 -20.66
C VAL A 103 -11.23 -4.84 -19.75
N ARG A 104 -10.65 -4.27 -18.69
CA ARG A 104 -11.31 -3.27 -17.82
C ARG A 104 -11.82 -2.09 -18.63
N ALA A 105 -10.97 -1.48 -19.46
CA ALA A 105 -11.35 -0.34 -20.29
C ALA A 105 -12.50 -0.66 -21.25
N PHE A 106 -12.52 -1.87 -21.84
CA PHE A 106 -13.65 -2.35 -22.64
C PHE A 106 -14.92 -2.49 -21.79
N LEU A 107 -14.84 -3.05 -20.59
CA LEU A 107 -15.99 -3.17 -19.68
C LEU A 107 -16.54 -1.79 -19.28
N ASP A 108 -15.67 -0.84 -18.97
CA ASP A 108 -16.09 0.51 -18.58
C ASP A 108 -16.78 1.26 -19.74
N ALA A 109 -16.34 1.02 -20.98
CA ALA A 109 -16.92 1.64 -22.18
C ALA A 109 -18.26 1.01 -22.58
N GLU A 110 -18.36 -0.31 -22.58
CA GLU A 110 -19.54 -1.04 -23.07
C GLU A 110 -20.58 -1.31 -21.98
N PHE A 111 -20.14 -1.45 -20.72
CA PHE A 111 -20.95 -1.81 -19.57
C PHE A 111 -20.69 -0.87 -18.38
N PRO A 112 -20.96 0.45 -18.52
CA PRO A 112 -20.65 1.41 -17.48
C PRO A 112 -21.44 1.11 -16.19
N LEU A 113 -20.75 1.19 -15.04
CA LEU A 113 -21.39 1.07 -13.73
C LEU A 113 -22.36 2.24 -13.50
N ARG A 114 -23.60 1.94 -13.09
CA ARG A 114 -24.67 2.93 -12.91
C ARG A 114 -24.52 3.79 -11.63
N GLU A 115 -23.68 3.40 -10.69
CA GLU A 115 -23.34 4.18 -9.50
C GLU A 115 -21.81 4.15 -9.28
N PRO A 116 -21.16 5.30 -9.04
CA PRO A 116 -19.80 5.30 -8.56
C PRO A 116 -19.81 4.75 -7.14
N ARG A 117 -19.29 3.54 -6.96
CA ARG A 117 -19.03 3.01 -5.62
C ARG A 117 -18.10 3.98 -4.88
N GLY A 118 -18.21 4.00 -3.56
CA GLY A 118 -17.15 4.49 -2.67
C GLY A 118 -15.79 3.77 -2.83
N ASP A 119 -15.68 2.83 -3.78
CA ASP A 119 -14.48 2.16 -4.29
C ASP A 119 -13.77 3.04 -5.34
N GLU A 120 -13.47 4.30 -5.03
CA GLU A 120 -12.54 5.07 -5.86
C GLU A 120 -11.22 4.26 -5.96
N PRO A 121 -10.72 3.98 -7.18
CA PRO A 121 -9.54 3.14 -7.34
C PRO A 121 -8.40 3.75 -6.54
N ALA A 122 -7.66 2.91 -5.81
CA ALA A 122 -6.57 3.40 -4.99
C ALA A 122 -5.61 4.24 -5.86
N PRO A 123 -5.30 5.48 -5.45
CA PRO A 123 -4.56 6.43 -6.25
C PRO A 123 -3.20 5.84 -6.60
N ALA A 124 -2.78 6.01 -7.84
CA ALA A 124 -1.53 5.43 -8.31
C ALA A 124 -0.31 5.98 -7.61
N LEU A 125 0.67 5.11 -7.38
CA LEU A 125 1.99 5.50 -6.93
C LEU A 125 2.80 6.09 -8.09
N GLY A 126 2.67 5.57 -9.31
CA GLY A 126 3.41 6.03 -10.49
C GLY A 126 3.41 7.57 -10.68
N PRO A 127 2.25 8.25 -10.70
CA PRO A 127 2.16 9.70 -10.84
C PRO A 127 2.80 10.52 -9.70
N LEU A 128 3.09 9.91 -8.55
CA LEU A 128 3.75 10.57 -7.41
C LEU A 128 5.28 10.47 -7.51
N LEU A 129 5.79 9.60 -8.38
CA LEU A 129 7.20 9.35 -8.60
C LEU A 129 7.71 10.06 -9.87
N CYS A 130 8.99 10.36 -9.87
CA CYS A 130 9.76 10.73 -11.06
C CYS A 130 11.15 10.08 -10.93
N ALA A 131 11.94 10.10 -12.01
CA ALA A 131 13.24 9.44 -12.04
C ALA A 131 14.18 9.93 -10.92
N GLU A 132 14.14 11.24 -10.62
CA GLU A 132 14.97 11.88 -9.60
C GLU A 132 14.62 11.45 -8.17
N ARG A 133 13.40 10.94 -7.96
CA ARG A 133 12.91 10.43 -6.67
C ARG A 133 12.99 8.91 -6.53
N VAL A 134 13.62 8.24 -7.50
CA VAL A 134 13.91 6.82 -7.46
C VAL A 134 15.40 6.62 -7.22
N VAL A 135 15.73 5.92 -6.13
CA VAL A 135 17.08 5.47 -5.82
C VAL A 135 17.11 3.96 -5.93
N VAL A 136 18.07 3.45 -6.69
CA VAL A 136 18.20 2.02 -6.96
C VAL A 136 19.48 1.51 -6.31
N GLN A 137 19.40 0.34 -5.66
CA GLN A 137 20.52 -0.33 -4.99
C GLN A 137 21.27 0.59 -4.01
N LEU A 138 20.53 1.29 -3.14
CA LEU A 138 21.15 2.08 -2.09
C LEU A 138 21.99 1.18 -1.18
N SER A 139 23.27 1.51 -1.05
CA SER A 139 24.15 0.92 -0.03
C SER A 139 24.12 1.79 1.21
N CYS A 140 23.50 1.29 2.28
CA CYS A 140 23.43 1.96 3.58
C CYS A 140 23.69 0.98 4.73
N GLY A 141 23.95 1.53 5.93
CA GLY A 141 24.21 0.75 7.14
C GLY A 141 22.94 0.34 7.87
N ASP A 142 21.95 1.22 7.90
CA ASP A 142 20.70 1.01 8.63
C ASP A 142 19.48 1.65 7.93
N TYR A 143 18.34 1.57 8.59
CA TYR A 143 17.08 2.11 8.08
C TYR A 143 17.04 3.63 8.14
N GLU A 144 17.71 4.27 9.10
CA GLU A 144 17.73 5.73 9.20
C GLU A 144 18.46 6.38 8.02
N ASP A 145 19.56 5.78 7.57
CA ASP A 145 20.24 6.18 6.34
C ASP A 145 19.29 6.17 5.13
N ALA A 146 18.45 5.14 5.03
CA ALA A 146 17.48 5.02 3.94
C ALA A 146 16.37 6.09 4.04
N LEU A 147 15.96 6.46 5.27
CA LEU A 147 15.03 7.56 5.51
C LEU A 147 15.66 8.91 5.11
N ASP A 148 16.92 9.15 5.46
CA ASP A 148 17.65 10.38 5.12
C ASP A 148 17.77 10.54 3.60
N VAL A 149 18.09 9.46 2.87
CA VAL A 149 18.12 9.47 1.40
C VAL A 149 16.74 9.74 0.81
N ALA A 150 15.70 9.06 1.30
CA ALA A 150 14.33 9.25 0.81
C ALA A 150 13.84 10.69 1.05
N ALA A 151 14.14 11.26 2.23
CA ALA A 151 13.82 12.64 2.59
C ALA A 151 14.54 13.63 1.67
N GLY A 152 15.83 13.42 1.39
CA GLY A 152 16.58 14.26 0.45
C GLY A 152 15.95 14.28 -0.95
N ARG A 153 15.49 13.12 -1.45
CA ARG A 153 14.78 13.04 -2.74
C ARG A 153 13.44 13.77 -2.71
N LEU A 154 12.65 13.59 -1.65
CA LEU A 154 11.36 14.26 -1.50
C LEU A 154 11.52 15.79 -1.41
N ALA A 155 12.44 16.27 -0.56
CA ALA A 155 12.68 17.69 -0.36
C ALA A 155 13.17 18.39 -1.65
N SER A 156 13.97 17.70 -2.47
CA SER A 156 14.43 18.28 -3.75
C SER A 156 13.29 18.62 -4.73
N ALA A 157 12.14 17.95 -4.59
CA ALA A 157 10.97 18.16 -5.44
C ALA A 157 9.93 19.11 -4.83
N LEU A 158 10.11 19.53 -3.57
CA LEU A 158 9.17 20.34 -2.81
C LEU A 158 9.84 21.65 -2.38
N PRO A 159 9.60 22.76 -3.10
CA PRO A 159 10.22 24.04 -2.80
C PRO A 159 10.02 24.49 -1.34
N GLY A 160 11.10 24.90 -0.68
CA GLY A 160 11.06 25.40 0.70
C GLY A 160 11.04 24.33 1.78
N LEU A 161 11.09 23.04 1.41
CA LEU A 161 11.21 21.95 2.38
C LEU A 161 12.68 21.64 2.67
N ASP A 162 13.06 21.68 3.95
CA ASP A 162 14.38 21.24 4.40
C ASP A 162 14.43 19.70 4.49
N ALA A 163 15.41 19.09 3.83
CA ALA A 163 15.62 17.66 3.83
C ALA A 163 15.90 17.11 5.23
N ALA A 164 16.67 17.84 6.05
CA ALA A 164 17.00 17.40 7.40
C ALA A 164 15.76 17.42 8.30
N ALA A 165 14.97 18.49 8.24
CA ALA A 165 13.68 18.56 8.94
C ALA A 165 12.70 17.45 8.51
N LEU A 166 12.59 17.17 7.20
CA LEU A 166 11.74 16.09 6.71
C LEU A 166 12.21 14.72 7.22
N ALA A 167 13.52 14.46 7.19
CA ALA A 167 14.08 13.20 7.66
C ALA A 167 13.85 12.99 9.17
N ALA A 168 14.04 14.05 9.97
CA ALA A 168 13.72 14.04 11.39
C ALA A 168 12.23 13.73 11.63
N GLY A 169 11.32 14.34 10.85
CA GLY A 169 9.89 14.05 10.91
C GLY A 169 9.55 12.60 10.56
N LEU A 170 10.17 12.03 9.54
CA LEU A 170 10.00 10.61 9.18
C LEU A 170 10.49 9.69 10.31
N ARG A 171 11.67 9.96 10.88
CA ARG A 171 12.20 9.18 12.02
C ARG A 171 11.32 9.26 13.24
N GLN A 172 10.85 10.46 13.59
CA GLN A 172 9.90 10.65 14.69
C GLN A 172 8.64 9.81 14.47
N ARG A 173 8.06 9.87 13.28
CA ARG A 173 6.85 9.10 12.94
C ARG A 173 7.10 7.59 13.00
N GLU A 174 8.27 7.13 12.57
CA GLU A 174 8.66 5.72 12.63
C GLU A 174 8.81 5.22 14.07
N GLY A 175 9.36 6.05 14.95
CA GLY A 175 9.47 5.76 16.39
C GLY A 175 8.12 5.69 17.12
N GLU A 176 7.09 6.39 16.63
CA GLU A 176 5.72 6.32 17.18
C GLU A 176 5.02 5.02 16.80
N ALA A 177 5.10 4.62 15.52
CA ALA A 177 4.59 3.34 15.06
C ALA A 177 5.32 2.88 13.79
N PRO A 178 5.80 1.63 13.76
CA PRO A 178 6.57 1.12 12.62
C PRO A 178 5.73 1.10 11.33
N SER A 179 6.35 1.47 10.21
CA SER A 179 5.70 1.59 8.89
C SER A 179 5.97 0.40 7.96
N GLN A 180 6.64 -0.64 8.45
CA GLN A 180 6.86 -1.89 7.73
C GLN A 180 5.52 -2.62 7.55
N VAL A 181 5.21 -2.97 6.31
CA VAL A 181 3.95 -3.64 5.91
C VAL A 181 4.14 -5.12 5.58
N GLY A 182 5.37 -5.62 5.78
CA GLY A 182 5.83 -6.96 5.40
C GLY A 182 6.25 -7.04 3.93
N ASN A 183 6.64 -8.24 3.50
CA ASN A 183 7.20 -8.55 2.18
C ASN A 183 8.42 -7.66 1.82
N GLY A 184 9.23 -7.31 2.83
CA GLY A 184 10.42 -6.48 2.63
C GLY A 184 10.15 -5.02 2.25
N VAL A 185 8.95 -4.48 2.53
CA VAL A 185 8.58 -3.09 2.24
C VAL A 185 8.27 -2.29 3.50
N ALA A 186 8.79 -1.06 3.57
CA ALA A 186 8.39 -0.04 4.53
C ALA A 186 7.77 1.18 3.83
N VAL A 187 6.83 1.84 4.50
CA VAL A 187 6.07 2.97 3.95
C VAL A 187 6.15 4.20 4.89
N PRO A 188 7.36 4.75 5.12
CA PRO A 188 7.51 5.93 5.96
C PRO A 188 6.79 7.11 5.32
N HIS A 189 6.14 7.96 6.13
CA HIS A 189 5.25 8.98 5.62
C HIS A 189 5.27 10.22 6.51
N ALA A 190 5.22 11.40 5.90
CA ALA A 190 5.19 12.68 6.59
C ALA A 190 4.01 13.53 6.13
N PHE A 191 3.50 14.35 7.05
CA PHE A 191 2.56 15.41 6.73
C PHE A 191 3.34 16.72 6.61
N VAL A 192 3.23 17.38 5.47
CA VAL A 192 3.91 18.67 5.18
C VAL A 192 2.85 19.67 4.73
N PRO A 193 2.40 20.60 5.59
CA PRO A 193 1.33 21.53 5.26
C PRO A 193 1.51 22.23 3.91
N GLY A 194 0.51 22.14 3.04
CA GLY A 194 0.53 22.79 1.72
C GLY A 194 1.36 22.08 0.65
N ALA A 195 2.05 20.97 0.96
CA ALA A 195 2.76 20.19 -0.04
C ALA A 195 1.79 19.43 -0.95
N SER A 196 2.08 19.41 -2.25
CA SER A 196 1.45 18.44 -3.14
C SER A 196 1.92 17.02 -2.79
N PRO A 197 1.04 16.00 -2.90
CA PRO A 197 1.43 14.62 -2.65
C PRO A 197 2.63 14.19 -3.50
N ALA A 198 3.63 13.58 -2.87
CA ALA A 198 4.84 13.11 -3.54
C ALA A 198 5.33 11.80 -2.92
N ALA A 199 6.04 11.01 -3.72
CA ALA A 199 6.67 9.78 -3.27
C ALA A 199 8.16 9.76 -3.63
N ALA A 200 8.94 9.04 -2.82
CA ALA A 200 10.28 8.59 -3.16
C ALA A 200 10.37 7.08 -2.97
N LEU A 201 11.11 6.41 -3.84
CA LEU A 201 11.27 4.96 -3.83
C LEU A 201 12.75 4.63 -3.75
N VAL A 202 13.14 3.82 -2.78
CA VAL A 202 14.52 3.43 -2.52
C VAL A 202 14.60 1.90 -2.46
N THR A 203 15.22 1.27 -3.47
CA THR A 203 15.60 -0.15 -3.37
C THR A 203 16.95 -0.27 -2.68
N LEU A 204 17.14 -1.29 -1.85
CA LEU A 204 18.36 -1.50 -1.07
C LEU A 204 19.28 -2.51 -1.77
N ALA A 205 20.58 -2.19 -1.83
CA ALA A 205 21.60 -3.07 -2.41
C ALA A 205 21.75 -4.37 -1.62
N ARG A 206 21.66 -4.26 -0.30
CA ARG A 206 21.62 -5.39 0.62
C ARG A 206 20.39 -5.24 1.50
N PRO A 207 19.62 -6.32 1.71
CA PRO A 207 18.50 -6.28 2.64
C PRO A 207 18.99 -5.86 4.04
N LEU A 208 18.23 -4.96 4.69
CA LEU A 208 18.50 -4.56 6.06
C LEU A 208 17.77 -5.50 7.02
N ASP A 209 18.46 -5.90 8.08
CA ASP A 209 17.83 -6.62 9.18
C ASP A 209 17.00 -5.62 9.98
N ALA A 210 15.69 -5.82 9.98
CA ALA A 210 14.71 -4.92 10.58
C ALA A 210 13.59 -5.74 11.19
N ASP A 211 12.99 -5.23 12.26
CA ASP A 211 11.85 -5.85 12.91
C ASP A 211 10.59 -5.69 12.05
N THR A 212 10.47 -6.55 11.03
CA THR A 212 9.35 -6.58 10.10
C THR A 212 8.28 -7.54 10.62
N PRO A 213 7.00 -7.25 10.34
CA PRO A 213 5.90 -8.04 10.89
C PRO A 213 5.86 -9.51 10.39
N ASP A 214 6.58 -9.83 9.31
CA ASP A 214 6.69 -11.17 8.75
C ASP A 214 8.11 -11.76 8.86
N GLY A 215 9.02 -11.10 9.59
CA GLY A 215 10.40 -11.53 9.80
C GLY A 215 11.28 -11.50 8.54
N GLN A 216 10.79 -10.95 7.42
CA GLN A 216 11.61 -10.79 6.21
C GLN A 216 12.48 -9.54 6.30
N PRO A 217 13.73 -9.57 5.82
CA PRO A 217 14.56 -8.37 5.83
C PRO A 217 13.98 -7.30 4.92
N LEU A 218 14.16 -6.03 5.30
CA LEU A 218 13.71 -4.86 4.56
C LEU A 218 14.53 -4.73 3.26
N ARG A 219 13.86 -4.56 2.12
CA ARG A 219 14.48 -4.46 0.79
C ARG A 219 14.11 -3.19 0.04
N LEU A 220 13.00 -2.55 0.43
CA LEU A 220 12.40 -1.44 -0.28
C LEU A 220 11.76 -0.45 0.69
N VAL A 221 12.06 0.83 0.49
CA VAL A 221 11.40 1.94 1.20
C VAL A 221 10.60 2.75 0.17
N VAL A 222 9.32 2.97 0.45
CA VAL A 222 8.45 3.86 -0.33
C VAL A 222 7.99 4.99 0.58
N ALA A 223 8.73 6.11 0.55
CA ALA A 223 8.43 7.26 1.39
C ALA A 223 7.37 8.16 0.76
N LEU A 224 6.39 8.60 1.55
CA LEU A 224 5.29 9.45 1.10
C LEU A 224 5.26 10.80 1.83
N VAL A 225 4.96 11.87 1.10
CA VAL A 225 4.64 13.19 1.65
C VAL A 225 3.24 13.58 1.21
N ASP A 226 2.47 14.13 2.14
CA ASP A 226 1.12 14.63 1.89
C ASP A 226 0.90 15.98 2.57
N GLY A 227 0.23 16.90 1.87
CA GLY A 227 -0.21 18.18 2.44
C GLY A 227 -1.61 18.18 3.06
N HIS A 228 -2.31 17.03 2.98
CA HIS A 228 -3.63 16.84 3.58
C HIS A 228 -3.70 15.50 4.31
N LEU A 229 -4.28 15.53 5.51
CA LEU A 229 -4.65 14.32 6.25
C LEU A 229 -5.98 13.75 5.72
N GLY A 230 -6.24 12.47 5.99
CA GLY A 230 -7.53 11.83 5.72
C GLY A 230 -7.50 10.78 4.60
N ARG A 231 -8.69 10.48 4.05
CA ARG A 231 -8.95 9.33 3.17
C ARG A 231 -7.94 9.16 2.04
N ALA A 232 -7.62 10.23 1.31
CA ALA A 232 -6.70 10.15 0.16
C ALA A 232 -5.31 9.62 0.54
N ARG A 233 -4.80 10.00 1.72
CA ARG A 233 -3.52 9.54 2.26
C ARG A 233 -3.59 8.09 2.72
N LEU A 234 -4.65 7.72 3.45
CA LEU A 234 -4.89 6.33 3.84
C LEU A 234 -4.99 5.40 2.62
N MET A 235 -5.64 5.86 1.55
CA MET A 235 -5.73 5.14 0.28
C MET A 235 -4.36 4.93 -0.38
N ARG A 236 -3.45 5.93 -0.32
CA ARG A 236 -2.06 5.78 -0.80
C ARG A 236 -1.27 4.78 0.04
N LEU A 237 -1.30 4.92 1.38
CA LEU A 237 -0.59 4.01 2.29
C LEU A 237 -1.02 2.56 2.07
N ALA A 238 -2.32 2.34 2.00
CA ALA A 238 -2.88 1.03 1.72
C ALA A 238 -2.55 0.53 0.30
N HIS A 239 -2.45 1.44 -0.68
CA HIS A 239 -2.01 1.05 -2.02
C HIS A 239 -0.60 0.47 -2.00
N VAL A 240 0.35 1.15 -1.36
CA VAL A 240 1.73 0.67 -1.25
C VAL A 240 1.77 -0.68 -0.52
N ALA A 241 1.00 -0.82 0.57
CA ALA A 241 0.91 -2.08 1.29
C ALA A 241 0.36 -3.22 0.41
N ARG A 242 -0.63 -2.94 -0.44
CA ARG A 242 -1.16 -3.89 -1.44
C ARG A 242 -0.09 -4.28 -2.47
N LEU A 243 0.67 -3.31 -2.98
CA LEU A 243 1.78 -3.58 -3.90
C LEU A 243 2.85 -4.46 -3.24
N ALA A 244 3.20 -4.20 -1.98
CA ALA A 244 4.06 -5.07 -1.20
C ALA A 244 3.53 -6.51 -1.19
N GLY A 245 2.22 -6.70 -1.01
CA GLY A 245 1.51 -7.98 -1.12
C GLY A 245 1.69 -8.70 -2.43
N ARG A 246 1.79 -7.95 -3.53
CA ARG A 246 1.94 -8.47 -4.90
C ARG A 246 3.41 -8.64 -5.32
N GLY A 247 4.34 -8.58 -4.36
CA GLY A 247 5.77 -8.80 -4.59
C GLY A 247 6.50 -7.57 -5.12
N LEU A 248 6.09 -6.35 -4.73
CA LEU A 248 6.75 -5.11 -5.15
C LEU A 248 8.26 -5.15 -4.91
N ALA A 249 8.70 -5.52 -3.70
CA ALA A 249 10.13 -5.61 -3.38
C ALA A 249 10.86 -6.62 -4.29
N ASP A 250 10.27 -7.78 -4.52
CA ASP A 250 10.89 -8.85 -5.32
C ASP A 250 11.01 -8.45 -6.80
N ARG A 251 9.98 -7.79 -7.34
CA ARG A 251 9.98 -7.29 -8.72
C ARG A 251 11.02 -6.19 -8.95
N LEU A 252 11.22 -5.32 -7.97
CA LEU A 252 12.13 -4.18 -8.09
C LEU A 252 13.58 -4.49 -7.69
N HIS A 253 13.84 -5.60 -6.99
CA HIS A 253 15.17 -5.94 -6.47
C HIS A 253 16.27 -6.01 -7.54
N GLY A 254 15.93 -6.42 -8.78
CA GLY A 254 16.88 -6.53 -9.89
C GLY A 254 16.90 -5.35 -10.85
N ALA A 255 16.17 -4.26 -10.56
CA ALA A 255 16.19 -3.09 -11.42
C ALA A 255 17.57 -2.41 -11.37
N ASP A 256 18.05 -1.96 -12.53
CA ASP A 256 19.35 -1.34 -12.76
C ASP A 256 19.25 0.18 -12.98
N GLY A 257 18.04 0.74 -12.92
CA GLY A 257 17.82 2.18 -13.09
C GLY A 257 16.39 2.62 -12.80
N ALA A 258 16.23 3.93 -12.63
CA ALA A 258 14.94 4.54 -12.29
C ALA A 258 13.85 4.30 -13.35
N ALA A 259 14.20 4.38 -14.64
CA ALA A 259 13.26 4.09 -15.72
C ALA A 259 12.69 2.67 -15.62
N ARG A 260 13.57 1.68 -15.37
CA ARG A 260 13.15 0.29 -15.22
C ARG A 260 12.26 0.07 -14.00
N VAL A 261 12.52 0.75 -12.90
CA VAL A 261 11.66 0.74 -11.71
C VAL A 261 10.27 1.28 -12.04
N LEU A 262 10.18 2.41 -12.73
CA LEU A 262 8.91 3.03 -13.09
C LEU A 262 8.09 2.14 -14.02
N GLU A 263 8.71 1.53 -15.03
CA GLU A 263 8.05 0.54 -15.91
C GLU A 263 7.51 -0.66 -15.12
N LEU A 264 8.34 -1.27 -14.27
CA LEU A 264 7.94 -2.43 -13.47
C LEU A 264 6.83 -2.11 -12.48
N LEU A 265 6.85 -0.90 -11.93
CA LEU A 265 5.78 -0.41 -11.07
C LEU A 265 4.49 -0.22 -11.86
N GLU A 266 4.54 0.40 -13.03
CA GLU A 266 3.38 0.58 -13.90
C GLU A 266 2.75 -0.78 -14.28
N ASP A 267 3.57 -1.77 -14.65
CA ASP A 267 3.12 -3.14 -14.92
C ASP A 267 2.43 -3.80 -13.71
N LEU A 268 2.97 -3.57 -12.51
CA LEU A 268 2.41 -4.08 -11.26
C LEU A 268 1.09 -3.37 -10.88
N GLU A 269 1.00 -2.08 -11.17
CA GLU A 269 -0.18 -1.25 -10.94
C GLU A 269 -1.28 -1.50 -11.98
N ALA A 270 -0.94 -1.91 -13.20
CA ALA A 270 -1.92 -2.28 -14.23
C ALA A 270 -2.75 -3.52 -13.84
N LEU A 271 -2.30 -4.30 -12.85
CA LEU A 271 -3.06 -5.41 -12.23
C LEU A 271 -4.14 -4.93 -11.24
N ARG A 272 -4.41 -3.62 -11.14
CA ARG A 272 -5.40 -3.03 -10.23
C ARG A 272 -6.78 -3.62 -10.36
#